data_AF-A0A2K2VKZ8-F1
#
_entry.id   AF-A0A2K2VKZ8-F1
#
_cell.length_a   1.000
_cell.length_b   1.000
_cell.length_c   1.000
_cell.angle_alpha   90.00
_cell.angle_beta   90.00
_cell.angle_gamma   90.00
#
_symmetry.space_group_name_H-M   'P 1'
#
loop_
_entity.id
_entity.type
_entity.pdbx_description
1 polymer ?
#
loop_
_entity_poly.entity_id
_entity_poly.type
_entity_poly.pdbx_seq_one_letter_code
_entity_poly.pdbx_strand_id
1 'polypeptide(L)'
;MNARNVYLGPWQVREGHDDEAIKMMRGVLYFRGLKKVVADIPLGVKHVVNLYEKYNFEKKQHFVHMVRGKSSVKFENIYAFSL
;
A
#
# COMPACT_ATOMS: atom_id res chain seq x y z
N MET A 1 13.61 17.17 11.36
CA MET A 1 12.27 16.91 10.79
C MET A 1 11.57 15.84 11.62
N ASN A 2 10.61 16.22 12.45
CA ASN A 2 9.86 15.28 13.28
C ASN A 2 8.77 14.61 12.42
N ALA A 3 9.15 13.61 11.63
CA ALA A 3 8.19 12.90 10.79
C ALA A 3 7.26 12.06 11.69
N ARG A 4 6.08 12.62 12.00
CA ARG A 4 5.00 11.96 12.77
C ARG A 4 4.53 10.64 12.13
N ASN A 5 4.79 10.47 10.84
CA ASN A 5 4.34 9.33 10.04
C ASN A 5 5.52 8.69 9.29
N VAL A 6 5.40 7.40 9.01
CA VAL A 6 6.24 6.64 8.08
C VAL A 6 5.40 6.35 6.84
N TYR A 7 5.93 6.65 5.66
CA TYR A 7 5.29 6.26 4.41
C TYR A 7 5.79 4.90 3.96
N LEU A 8 4.86 4.00 3.66
CA LEU A 8 5.14 2.68 3.10
C LEU A 8 4.97 2.76 1.59
N GLY A 9 6.08 2.73 0.85
CA GLY A 9 6.08 2.72 -0.61
C GLY A 9 7.42 3.20 -1.21
N PRO A 10 7.70 2.88 -2.49
CA PRO A 10 6.91 1.99 -3.33
C PRO A 10 7.04 0.54 -2.89
N TRP A 11 5.97 -0.23 -3.05
CA TRP A 11 5.94 -1.64 -2.67
C TRP A 11 5.18 -2.46 -3.69
N GLN A 12 5.86 -3.50 -4.19
CA GLN A 12 5.33 -4.45 -5.14
C GLN A 12 5.51 -5.87 -4.62
N VAL A 13 4.57 -6.74 -4.96
CA VAL A 13 4.64 -8.17 -4.64
C VAL A 13 4.36 -8.97 -5.90
N ARG A 14 5.14 -10.02 -6.14
CA ARG A 14 4.95 -10.89 -7.29
C ARG A 14 3.65 -11.68 -7.12
N GLU A 15 2.96 -11.93 -8.22
CA GLU A 15 1.77 -12.79 -8.24
C GLU A 15 2.07 -14.15 -7.57
N GLY A 16 1.11 -14.64 -6.77
CA GLY A 16 1.22 -15.90 -6.01
C GLY A 16 2.09 -15.83 -4.75
N HIS A 17 2.61 -14.66 -4.38
CA HIS A 17 3.46 -14.47 -3.19
C HIS A 17 2.77 -13.60 -2.12
N ASP A 18 1.46 -13.77 -1.91
CA ASP A 18 0.68 -13.01 -0.93
C ASP A 18 1.17 -13.18 0.52
N ASP A 19 1.84 -14.29 0.83
CA ASP A 19 2.45 -14.54 2.13
C ASP A 19 3.63 -13.61 2.40
N GLU A 20 4.43 -13.29 1.37
CA GLU A 20 5.45 -12.24 1.44
C GLU A 20 4.83 -10.88 1.74
N ALA A 21 3.64 -10.62 1.18
CA ALA A 21 2.94 -9.37 1.46
C ALA A 21 2.59 -9.23 2.96
N ILE A 22 2.12 -10.33 3.55
CA ILE A 22 1.80 -10.42 4.98
C ILE A 22 3.05 -10.29 5.84
N LYS A 23 4.15 -10.96 5.48
CA LYS A 23 5.44 -10.87 6.21
C LYS A 23 5.95 -9.43 6.23
N MET A 24 5.93 -8.75 5.08
CA MET A 24 6.36 -7.35 4.98
C MET A 24 5.47 -6.42 5.81
N MET A 25 4.14 -6.55 5.73
CA MET A 25 3.23 -5.76 6.55
C MET A 25 3.51 -5.94 8.05
N ARG A 26 3.71 -7.17 8.53
CA ARG A 26 4.08 -7.43 9.92
C ARG A 26 5.40 -6.76 10.30
N GLY A 27 6.41 -6.86 9.44
CA GLY A 27 7.70 -6.21 9.64
C GLY A 27 7.57 -4.69 9.77
N VAL A 28 6.85 -4.05 8.85
CA VAL A 28 6.61 -2.60 8.89
C VAL A 28 5.91 -2.18 10.18
N LEU A 29 4.85 -2.88 10.57
CA LEU A 29 4.09 -2.54 11.77
C LEU A 29 4.90 -2.79 13.06
N TYR A 30 5.77 -3.78 13.06
CA TYR A 30 6.67 -4.07 14.17
C TYR A 30 7.75 -2.99 14.31
N PHE A 31 8.43 -2.62 13.22
CA PHE A 31 9.57 -1.71 13.26
C PHE A 31 9.23 -0.21 13.25
N ARG A 32 7.99 0.18 12.92
CA ARG A 32 7.59 1.61 12.91
C ARG A 32 7.65 2.29 14.30
N GLY A 33 7.69 1.51 15.38
CA GLY A 33 7.51 1.99 16.74
C GLY A 33 6.14 2.65 16.94
N LEU A 34 6.13 3.86 17.49
CA LEU A 34 4.90 4.64 17.75
C LEU A 34 4.44 5.50 16.56
N LYS A 35 5.16 5.49 15.43
CA LYS A 35 4.81 6.30 14.26
C LYS A 35 3.61 5.70 13.52
N LYS A 36 2.76 6.55 12.96
CA LYS A 36 1.67 6.11 12.08
C LYS A 36 2.24 5.66 10.74
N VAL A 37 1.73 4.58 10.16
CA VAL A 37 2.06 4.18 8.79
C VAL A 37 1.01 4.75 7.86
N VAL A 38 1.44 5.33 6.75
CA VAL A 38 0.58 5.82 5.67
C VAL A 38 1.04 5.19 4.36
N ALA A 39 0.09 4.91 3.47
CA ALA A 39 0.37 4.35 2.15
C ALA A 39 -0.76 4.74 1.20
N ASP A 40 -0.43 5.01 -0.05
CA ASP A 40 -1.41 5.11 -1.13
C ASP A 40 -1.48 3.77 -1.85
N ILE A 41 -2.69 3.23 -2.01
CA ILE A 41 -2.91 1.88 -2.54
C ILE A 41 -3.92 1.89 -3.69
N PRO A 42 -3.85 0.96 -4.65
CA PRO A 42 -4.85 0.85 -5.70
C PRO A 42 -6.15 0.26 -5.16
N LEU A 43 -7.18 1.09 -4.99
CA LEU A 43 -8.47 0.65 -4.45
C LEU A 43 -9.21 -0.37 -5.32
N GLY A 44 -8.86 -0.48 -6.61
CA GLY A 44 -9.43 -1.49 -7.52
C GLY A 44 -8.87 -2.90 -7.30
N VAL A 45 -7.82 -3.06 -6.50
CA VAL A 45 -7.12 -4.34 -6.30
C VAL A 45 -7.53 -4.92 -4.95
N LYS A 46 -8.55 -5.78 -4.97
CA LYS A 46 -9.22 -6.29 -3.75
C LYS A 46 -8.27 -6.94 -2.75
N HIS A 47 -7.31 -7.75 -3.21
CA HIS A 47 -6.40 -8.46 -2.29
C HIS A 47 -5.47 -7.49 -1.55
N VAL A 48 -5.04 -6.39 -2.20
CA VAL A 48 -4.29 -5.31 -1.56
C VAL A 48 -5.17 -4.61 -0.53
N VAL A 49 -6.38 -4.18 -0.92
CA VAL A 49 -7.31 -3.52 0.01
C VAL A 49 -7.59 -4.39 1.25
N ASN A 50 -7.86 -5.68 1.04
CA ASN A 50 -8.11 -6.65 2.11
C ASN A 50 -6.92 -6.80 3.06
N LEU A 51 -5.68 -6.74 2.55
CA LEU A 51 -4.49 -6.77 3.41
C LEU A 51 -4.46 -5.56 4.35
N TYR A 52 -4.67 -4.35 3.84
CA TYR A 52 -4.67 -3.14 4.67
C TYR A 52 -5.82 -3.12 5.68
N GLU A 53 -7.02 -3.53 5.27
CA GLU A 53 -8.18 -3.65 6.17
C GLU A 53 -7.96 -4.70 7.27
N LYS A 54 -7.36 -5.86 6.95
CA LYS A 54 -6.97 -6.89 7.93
C LYS A 54 -6.04 -6.36 9.03
N TYR A 55 -5.23 -5.35 8.72
CA TYR A 55 -4.32 -4.70 9.66
C TYR A 55 -4.87 -3.37 10.21
N ASN A 56 -6.19 -3.14 10.10
CA ASN A 56 -6.92 -2.01 10.68
C ASN A 56 -6.46 -0.64 10.15
N PHE A 57 -6.02 -0.55 8.89
CA PHE A 57 -5.78 0.74 8.28
C PHE A 57 -7.09 1.47 8.01
N GLU A 58 -7.10 2.77 8.28
CA GLU A 58 -8.24 3.64 8.01
C GLU A 58 -8.09 4.33 6.65
N LYS A 59 -9.17 4.36 5.86
CA LYS A 59 -9.23 5.15 4.62
C LYS A 59 -9.38 6.64 4.99
N LYS A 60 -8.45 7.47 4.53
CA LYS A 60 -8.44 8.92 4.84
C LYS A 60 -8.72 9.80 3.62
N GLN A 61 -8.21 9.41 2.46
CA GLN A 61 -8.29 10.20 1.24
C GLN A 61 -8.41 9.29 0.02
N HIS A 62 -8.93 9.85 -1.06
CA HIS A 62 -9.04 9.19 -2.35
C HIS A 62 -8.34 10.03 -3.42
N PHE A 63 -7.61 9.36 -4.31
CA PHE A 63 -6.93 9.94 -5.46
C PHE A 63 -7.35 9.19 -6.73
N VAL A 64 -7.37 9.90 -7.84
CA VAL A 64 -7.72 9.34 -9.16
C VAL A 64 -6.44 9.19 -9.97
N HIS A 65 -6.21 8.00 -10.52
CA HIS A 65 -5.14 7.80 -11.50
C HIS A 65 -5.51 8.50 -12.81
N MET A 66 -4.73 9.51 -13.20
CA MET A 66 -4.96 10.29 -14.42
C MET A 66 -4.08 9.80 -15.56
N VAL A 67 -4.66 9.74 -16.77
CA VAL A 67 -3.99 9.31 -17.99
C VAL A 67 -4.33 10.28 -19.10
N ARG A 68 -3.36 10.59 -19.96
CA ARG A 68 -3.59 11.24 -21.25
C ARG A 68 -3.64 10.19 -22.36
N GLY A 69 -4.82 9.94 -22.92
CA GLY A 69 -5.03 8.91 -23.95
C GLY A 69 -5.43 7.55 -23.37
N LYS A 70 -5.11 6.46 -24.07
CA LYS A 70 -5.36 5.08 -23.59
C LYS A 70 -4.26 4.63 -22.62
N SER A 71 -4.64 3.90 -21.57
CA SER A 71 -3.69 3.25 -20.65
C SER A 71 -3.97 1.75 -20.58
N SER A 72 -2.90 0.97 -20.54
CA SER A 72 -2.89 -0.47 -20.27
C SER A 72 -2.23 -0.81 -18.92
N VAL A 73 -2.02 0.20 -18.07
CA VAL A 73 -1.37 0.02 -16.77
C VAL A 73 -2.24 -0.88 -15.88
N LYS A 74 -1.62 -1.93 -15.36
CA LYS A 74 -2.23 -2.84 -14.38
C LYS A 74 -1.58 -2.59 -13.02
N PHE A 75 -2.40 -2.50 -11.98
CA PHE A 75 -1.94 -2.27 -10.60
C PHE A 75 -1.97 -3.54 -9.74
N GLU A 76 -2.20 -4.70 -10.34
CA GLU A 76 -2.44 -5.97 -9.65
C GLU A 76 -1.31 -6.40 -8.71
N ASN A 77 -0.07 -5.97 -8.98
CA ASN A 77 1.10 -6.26 -8.16
C ASN A 77 1.53 -5.08 -7.24
N ILE A 78 0.79 -3.97 -7.24
CA ILE A 78 1.14 -2.76 -6.50
C ILE A 78 0.45 -2.77 -5.13
N TYR A 79 1.25 -2.89 -4.08
CA TYR A 79 0.76 -2.89 -2.70
C TYR A 79 0.88 -1.51 -2.05
N ALA A 80 1.80 -0.66 -2.53
CA ALA A 80 1.79 0.76 -2.25
C ALA A 80 2.49 1.56 -3.37
N PHE A 81 1.95 2.73 -3.71
CA PHE A 81 2.59 3.68 -4.63
C PHE A 81 3.78 4.39 -3.97
N SER A 82 4.65 5.01 -4.76
CA SER A 82 5.63 5.97 -4.24
C SER A 82 4.98 7.35 -4.04
N LEU A 83 5.38 8.07 -3.00
CA LEU A 83 5.19 9.52 -2.90
C LEU A 83 6.04 10.28 -3.92
#